data_AF-A0AAN6QPH6-F1
#
_entry.id   AF-A0AAN6QPH6-F1
#
_cell.length_a   1.000
_cell.length_b   1.000
_cell.length_c   1.000
_cell.angle_alpha   90.00
_cell.angle_beta   90.00
_cell.angle_gamma   90.00
#
_symmetry.space_group_name_H-M   'P 1'
#
loop_
_entity.id
_entity.type
_entity.pdbx_description
1 polymer ?
#
loop_
_entity_poly.entity_id
_entity_poly.type
_entity_poly.pdbx_seq_one_letter_code
_entity_poly.pdbx_strand_id
1 'polypeptide(L)'
;MTATSPDDDLLAILLTNLRCAASTFGEGTPPYESIRTTIEDHMTSMKAAARTTRSTAPRGDEVGVESTSARTQESDPKSTPMHFSNLVFRPKAQ
;
A
#
# COMPACT_ATOMS: atom_id res chain seq x y z
N MET A 1 -12.69 18.64 -19.99
CA MET A 1 -11.68 17.61 -19.71
C MET A 1 -11.86 17.22 -18.25
N THR A 2 -12.51 16.10 -17.98
CA THR A 2 -12.66 15.57 -16.62
C THR A 2 -11.27 15.21 -16.14
N ALA A 3 -10.73 15.94 -15.16
CA ALA A 3 -9.47 15.59 -14.55
C ALA A 3 -9.61 14.17 -13.99
N THR A 4 -8.92 13.20 -14.58
CA THR A 4 -8.78 11.86 -14.00
C THR A 4 -8.05 12.05 -12.68
N SER A 5 -8.58 11.47 -11.61
CA SER A 5 -7.84 11.46 -10.35
C SER A 5 -6.52 10.73 -10.59
N PRO A 6 -5.40 11.09 -9.94
CA PRO A 6 -4.17 10.30 -10.02
C PRO A 6 -4.39 8.80 -9.70
N ASP A 7 -5.40 8.47 -8.89
CA ASP A 7 -5.82 7.09 -8.63
C ASP A 7 -6.46 6.40 -9.86
N ASP A 8 -7.17 7.15 -10.70
CA ASP A 8 -7.77 6.63 -11.94
C ASP A 8 -6.68 6.28 -12.96
N ASP A 9 -5.62 7.08 -13.04
CA ASP A 9 -4.48 6.83 -13.92
C ASP A 9 -3.71 5.57 -13.48
N LEU A 10 -3.49 5.40 -12.17
CA LEU A 10 -2.87 4.19 -11.61
C LEU A 10 -3.72 2.95 -11.91
N LEU A 11 -5.03 3.03 -11.71
CA LEU A 11 -5.96 1.93 -11.99
C LEU A 11 -5.96 1.56 -13.48
N ALA A 12 -5.92 2.56 -14.38
CA ALA A 12 -5.85 2.32 -15.82
C ALA A 12 -4.56 1.59 -16.23
N ILE A 13 -3.43 1.94 -15.63
CA ILE A 13 -2.14 1.26 -15.85
C ILE A 13 -2.21 -0.20 -15.36
N LEU A 14 -2.72 -0.41 -14.15
CA LEU A 14 -2.82 -1.76 -13.57
C LEU A 14 -3.73 -2.68 -14.39
N LEU A 15 -4.88 -2.18 -14.85
CA LEU A 15 -5.79 -2.94 -15.72
C LEU A 15 -5.17 -3.28 -17.08
N THR A 16 -4.35 -2.38 -17.61
CA THR A 16 -3.60 -2.64 -18.85
C THR A 16 -2.58 -3.74 -18.64
N ASN A 17 -1.81 -3.67 -17.55
CA ASN A 17 -0.84 -4.70 -17.18
C ASN A 17 -1.50 -6.05 -16.91
N LEU A 18 -2.68 -6.07 -16.28
CA LEU A 18 -3.44 -7.30 -16.05
C LEU A 18 -3.82 -7.98 -17.37
N ARG A 19 -4.28 -7.21 -18.36
CA ARG A 19 -4.59 -7.70 -19.71
C ARG A 19 -3.35 -8.24 -20.42
N CYS A 20 -2.23 -7.52 -20.31
CA CYS A 20 -0.96 -7.99 -20.86
C CYS A 20 -0.49 -9.28 -20.19
N ALA A 21 -0.65 -9.39 -18.87
CA ALA A 21 -0.30 -10.59 -18.11
C ALA A 21 -1.18 -11.78 -18.51
N ALA A 22 -2.48 -11.58 -18.66
CA ALA A 22 -3.41 -12.60 -19.17
C ALA A 22 -3.02 -13.06 -20.59
N SER A 23 -2.64 -12.13 -21.47
CA SER A 23 -2.24 -12.47 -22.85
C SER A 23 -0.86 -13.14 -22.95
N THR A 24 0.07 -12.85 -22.04
CA THR A 24 1.47 -13.31 -22.12
C THR A 24 1.70 -14.59 -21.31
N PHE A 25 1.17 -14.63 -20.08
CA PHE A 25 1.39 -15.72 -19.13
C PHE A 25 0.15 -16.60 -18.98
N GLY A 26 -1.05 -16.07 -19.25
CA GLY A 26 -2.32 -16.75 -19.02
C GLY A 26 -2.97 -16.32 -17.71
N GLU A 27 -4.29 -16.46 -17.64
CA GLU A 27 -5.07 -16.26 -16.41
C GLU A 27 -4.69 -17.29 -15.34
N GLY A 28 -4.76 -16.89 -14.06
CA GLY A 28 -4.42 -17.74 -12.92
C GLY A 28 -2.92 -17.95 -12.71
N THR A 29 -2.06 -17.34 -13.52
CA THR A 29 -0.61 -17.38 -13.30
C THR A 29 -0.18 -16.39 -12.20
N PRO A 30 0.95 -16.65 -11.50
CA PRO A 30 1.46 -15.73 -10.47
C PRO A 30 1.52 -14.25 -10.88
N PRO A 31 2.00 -13.85 -12.08
CA PRO A 31 1.99 -12.45 -12.49
C PRO A 31 0.58 -11.88 -12.68
N TYR A 32 -0.37 -12.67 -13.17
CA TYR A 32 -1.76 -12.25 -13.32
C TYR A 32 -2.42 -12.03 -11.95
N GLU A 33 -2.32 -13.01 -11.06
CA GLU A 33 -2.93 -12.95 -9.73
C GLU A 33 -2.29 -11.84 -8.87
N SER A 34 -0.98 -11.63 -8.98
CA SER A 34 -0.31 -10.52 -8.28
C SER A 34 -0.93 -9.17 -8.65
N ILE A 35 -1.11 -8.88 -9.94
CA ILE A 35 -1.67 -7.60 -10.41
C ILE A 35 -3.14 -7.49 -10.00
N ARG A 36 -3.90 -8.58 -10.12
CA ARG A 36 -5.31 -8.64 -9.70
C ARG A 36 -5.46 -8.28 -8.22
N THR A 37 -4.65 -8.90 -7.36
CA THR A 37 -4.70 -8.66 -5.91
C THR A 37 -4.37 -7.21 -5.59
N THR A 38 -3.38 -6.61 -6.28
CA THR A 38 -3.04 -5.19 -6.12
C THR A 38 -4.20 -4.27 -6.52
N ILE A 39 -4.92 -4.58 -7.60
CA ILE A 39 -6.11 -3.80 -8.00
C ILE A 39 -7.20 -3.90 -6.93
N GLU A 40 -7.48 -5.11 -6.43
CA GLU A 40 -8.50 -5.35 -5.41
C GLU A 40 -8.17 -4.63 -4.08
N ASP A 41 -6.90 -4.66 -3.66
CA ASP A 41 -6.43 -3.95 -2.47
C ASP A 41 -6.54 -2.42 -2.64
N HIS A 42 -6.12 -1.89 -3.80
CA HIS A 42 -6.21 -0.46 -4.10
C HIS A 42 -7.66 0.04 -4.07
N MET A 43 -8.60 -0.70 -4.69
CA MET A 43 -10.03 -0.36 -4.63
C MET A 43 -10.60 -0.43 -3.20
N THR A 44 -10.13 -1.38 -2.40
CA THR A 44 -10.55 -1.52 -1.00
C THR A 44 -10.05 -0.36 -0.15
N SER A 45 -8.78 0.02 -0.33
CA SER A 45 -8.15 1.18 0.31
C SER A 45 -8.86 2.49 -0.07
N MET A 46 -9.15 2.71 -1.37
CA MET A 46 -9.91 3.88 -1.83
C MET A 46 -11.31 3.93 -1.21
N LYS A 47 -12.02 2.79 -1.14
CA LYS A 47 -13.34 2.73 -0.49
C LYS A 47 -13.25 3.03 1.01
N ALA A 48 -12.20 2.57 1.69
CA ALA A 48 -11.96 2.88 3.10
C ALA A 48 -11.66 4.37 3.29
N ALA A 49 -10.79 4.96 2.47
CA ALA A 49 -10.45 6.38 2.49
C ALA A 49 -11.69 7.27 2.25
N ALA A 50 -12.56 6.88 1.31
CA ALA A 50 -13.83 7.56 1.05
C ALA A 50 -14.83 7.46 2.23
N ARG A 51 -14.78 6.38 3.02
CA ARG A 51 -15.59 6.23 4.25
C ARG A 51 -15.06 7.09 5.39
N THR A 52 -13.75 7.14 5.58
CA THR A 52 -13.12 7.94 6.65
C THR A 52 -13.35 9.43 6.45
N THR A 53 -13.26 9.93 5.21
CA THR A 53 -13.49 11.35 4.88
C THR A 53 -14.95 11.79 5.07
N ARG A 54 -15.94 10.89 4.97
CA ARG A 54 -17.35 11.21 5.27
C ARG A 54 -17.66 11.24 6.77
N SER A 55 -16.85 10.61 7.62
CA SER A 55 -17.07 10.57 9.07
C SER A 55 -16.51 11.78 9.83
N THR A 56 -15.70 12.61 9.18
CA THR A 56 -15.13 13.83 9.75
C THR A 56 -15.70 15.06 9.02
N ALA A 57 -17.02 15.25 9.11
CA ALA A 57 -17.57 16.60 8.93
C ALA A 57 -17.26 17.37 10.22
N PRO A 58 -16.37 18.38 10.21
CA PRO A 58 -16.14 19.19 11.40
C PRO A 58 -17.38 20.04 11.63
N ARG A 59 -18.24 19.62 12.56
CA ARG A 59 -19.02 20.61 13.31
C ARG A 59 -18.00 21.35 14.17
N GLY A 60 -17.80 22.63 13.86
CA GLY A 60 -17.08 23.52 14.76
C GLY A 60 -17.71 23.47 16.15
N ASP A 61 -16.88 23.42 17.17
CA ASP A 61 -16.77 24.51 18.12
C ASP A 61 -15.51 24.30 18.95
N GLU A 62 -14.93 25.42 19.36
CA GLU A 62 -13.72 25.49 20.15
C GLU A 62 -13.97 25.01 21.58
N VAL A 63 -12.90 24.54 22.25
CA VAL A 63 -12.59 24.64 23.69
C VAL A 63 -11.67 23.47 24.03
N GLY A 64 -10.39 23.80 24.27
CA GLY A 64 -9.35 22.84 24.58
C GLY A 64 -9.51 22.19 25.94
N VAL A 65 -8.83 21.04 26.10
CA VAL A 65 -8.22 20.63 27.37
C VAL A 65 -6.94 19.85 27.05
N GLU A 66 -5.85 20.46 27.48
CA GLU A 66 -4.55 19.91 27.89
C GLU A 66 -4.18 18.45 27.60
N SER A 67 -2.99 18.36 26.99
CA SER A 67 -2.06 17.25 27.12
C SER A 67 -1.78 16.89 28.57
N THR A 68 -2.14 15.69 29.01
CA THR A 68 -1.29 14.85 29.88
C THR A 68 -1.91 13.46 30.02
N SER A 69 -1.13 12.40 29.77
CA SER A 69 -0.68 11.49 30.83
C SER A 69 -0.36 10.07 30.33
N ALA A 70 0.74 9.57 30.89
CA ALA A 70 1.08 8.17 31.13
C ALA A 70 1.43 7.24 29.96
N ARG A 71 2.71 7.36 29.60
CA ARG A 71 3.64 6.26 29.32
C ARG A 71 3.43 5.07 30.28
N THR A 72 3.02 3.92 29.74
CA THR A 72 3.29 2.60 30.32
C THR A 72 3.94 1.74 29.25
N GLN A 73 5.21 1.41 29.48
CA GLN A 73 5.96 0.38 28.75
C GLN A 73 5.44 -1.00 29.15
N GLU A 74 5.18 -1.89 28.19
CA GLU A 74 5.23 -3.33 28.42
C GLU A 74 5.77 -4.05 27.17
N SER A 75 7.00 -4.56 27.34
CA SER A 75 7.73 -5.67 26.69
C SER A 75 7.47 -6.13 25.24
N ASP A 76 8.54 -5.99 24.44
CA ASP A 76 9.18 -6.96 23.52
C ASP A 76 8.32 -7.95 22.70
N PRO A 77 8.57 -8.02 21.38
CA PRO A 77 9.29 -9.20 20.90
C PRO A 77 10.42 -8.87 19.90
N LYS A 78 11.67 -9.09 20.34
CA LYS A 78 12.79 -9.69 19.59
C LYS A 78 12.78 -9.45 18.07
N SER A 79 13.07 -8.21 17.68
CA SER A 79 13.44 -7.87 16.30
C SER A 79 14.90 -8.25 16.06
N THR A 80 15.15 -9.41 15.47
CA THR A 80 16.45 -9.70 14.82
C THR A 80 16.56 -8.87 13.54
N PRO A 81 17.51 -7.93 13.41
CA PRO A 81 17.77 -7.30 12.13
C PRO A 81 18.46 -8.31 11.20
N MET A 82 17.78 -8.70 10.11
CA MET A 82 18.41 -9.47 9.02
C MET A 82 19.47 -8.56 8.36
N HIS A 83 20.73 -8.77 8.73
CA HIS A 83 21.86 -8.01 8.24
C HIS A 83 22.31 -8.59 6.88
N PHE A 84 22.08 -7.85 5.79
CA PHE A 84 22.44 -8.25 4.42
C PHE A 84 23.93 -7.99 4.08
N SER A 85 24.84 -8.28 4.99
CA SER A 85 26.28 -8.02 4.81
C SER A 85 27.00 -8.96 3.83
N ASN A 86 26.29 -9.91 3.19
CA ASN A 86 26.88 -10.93 2.32
C ASN A 86 26.59 -10.76 0.82
N LEU A 87 26.02 -9.62 0.38
CA LEU A 87 25.75 -9.32 -1.04
C LEU A 87 26.93 -8.62 -1.74
N VAL A 88 28.17 -8.97 -1.39
CA VAL A 88 29.34 -8.44 -2.10
C VAL A 88 29.62 -9.32 -3.32
N PHE A 89 29.49 -8.72 -4.51
CA PHE A 89 29.91 -9.32 -5.79
C PHE A 89 31.38 -9.76 -5.71
N ARG A 90 31.64 -11.05 -5.89
CA ARG A 90 32.98 -11.58 -6.13
C ARG A 90 33.15 -11.87 -7.63
N PRO A 91 33.88 -11.04 -8.40
CA PRO A 91 34.29 -11.44 -9.74
C PRO A 91 35.20 -12.67 -9.62
N LYS A 92 34.90 -13.73 -10.39
CA LYS A 92 35.82 -14.86 -10.52
C LYS A 92 37.06 -14.40 -11.26
N ALA A 93 38.22 -14.51 -10.62
CA ALA A 93 39.49 -14.42 -11.31
C ALA A 93 39.61 -15.61 -12.27
N GLN A 94 39.95 -15.31 -13.52
CA GLN A 94 40.32 -16.27 -14.56
C GLN A 94 41.82 -16.51 -14.52
#